data_AF-A0A6A7MXA5-F1
#
_entry.id   AF-A0A6A7MXA5-F1
#
_cell.length_a   1.000
_cell.length_b   1.000
_cell.length_c   1.000
_cell.angle_alpha   90.00
_cell.angle_beta   90.00
_cell.angle_gamma   90.00
#
_symmetry.space_group_name_H-M   'P 1'
#
loop_
_entity.id
_entity.type
_entity.pdbx_description
1 polymer ?
#
loop_
_entity_poly.entity_id
_entity_poly.type
_entity_poly.pdbx_seq_one_letter_code
_entity_poly.pdbx_strand_id
1 'polypeptide(L)'
;MKRAGLAASLLLALSSAGYAHGGTAPIQQLPQGWTPLPASAAAPEAGLTLSGQFQHQGNADTAVLVQNGQGGAYGLAVVPGTPADGAASIVKTFKDIHANPPRLSLIHPGSYQPVCHSGESCAPLSIANESIGLCFGEASCEIIYFADGAYHEMHVTD
;
A
#
# COMPACT_ATOMS: atom_id res chain seq x y z
N MET A 1 -13.74 -35.34 -74.56
CA MET A 1 -13.73 -34.19 -73.61
C MET A 1 -14.38 -34.64 -72.31
N LYS A 2 -13.58 -34.95 -71.28
CA LYS A 2 -14.03 -35.37 -69.94
C LYS A 2 -13.47 -34.36 -68.93
N ARG A 3 -14.35 -33.73 -68.14
CA ARG A 3 -14.02 -32.80 -67.06
C ARG A 3 -13.57 -33.61 -65.83
N ALA A 4 -12.42 -33.26 -65.26
CA ALA A 4 -12.00 -33.71 -63.94
C ALA A 4 -11.88 -32.48 -63.04
N GLY A 5 -12.70 -32.42 -62.00
CA GLY A 5 -12.67 -31.37 -60.98
C GLY A 5 -11.60 -31.69 -59.93
N LEU A 6 -10.79 -30.69 -59.58
CA LEU A 6 -9.92 -30.72 -58.40
C LEU A 6 -10.66 -30.08 -57.24
N ALA A 7 -10.87 -30.85 -56.18
CA ALA A 7 -11.27 -30.37 -54.86
C ALA A 7 -10.01 -29.95 -54.09
N ALA A 8 -9.92 -28.69 -53.67
CA ALA A 8 -8.88 -28.19 -52.80
C ALA A 8 -9.33 -28.32 -51.33
N SER A 9 -8.70 -29.22 -50.59
CA SER A 9 -8.90 -29.37 -49.14
C SER A 9 -8.14 -28.26 -48.41
N LEU A 10 -8.87 -27.35 -47.77
CA LEU A 10 -8.35 -26.36 -46.83
C LEU A 10 -8.08 -27.04 -45.48
N LEU A 11 -6.82 -27.18 -45.08
CA LEU A 11 -6.42 -27.58 -43.72
C LEU A 11 -6.25 -26.30 -42.88
N LEU A 12 -7.19 -26.03 -41.97
CA LEU A 12 -7.00 -25.03 -40.92
C LEU A 12 -6.05 -25.59 -39.86
N ALA A 13 -4.86 -25.02 -39.74
CA ALA A 13 -3.97 -25.23 -38.61
C ALA A 13 -4.49 -24.40 -37.42
N LEU A 14 -4.97 -25.08 -36.36
CA LEU A 14 -5.22 -24.45 -35.08
C LEU A 14 -3.88 -24.16 -34.41
N SER A 15 -3.41 -22.91 -34.49
CA SER A 15 -2.35 -22.42 -33.63
C SER A 15 -2.90 -22.28 -32.21
N SER A 16 -2.50 -23.21 -31.34
CA SER A 16 -2.68 -23.13 -29.90
C SER A 16 -1.98 -21.88 -29.38
N ALA A 17 -2.79 -20.88 -28.99
CA ALA A 17 -2.31 -19.75 -28.21
C ALA A 17 -1.86 -20.30 -26.84
N GLY A 18 -0.55 -20.51 -26.70
CA GLY A 18 0.08 -20.72 -25.40
C GLY A 18 -0.06 -19.43 -24.60
N TYR A 19 -0.90 -19.46 -23.57
CA TYR A 19 -0.86 -18.46 -22.50
C TYR A 19 0.41 -18.73 -21.68
N ALA A 20 1.52 -18.18 -22.14
CA ALA A 20 2.74 -18.11 -21.37
C ALA A 20 2.83 -16.73 -20.71
N HIS A 21 3.32 -16.75 -19.47
CA HIS A 21 3.72 -15.62 -18.63
C HIS A 21 2.61 -14.91 -17.85
N GLY A 22 2.19 -15.58 -16.77
CA GLY A 22 2.01 -14.88 -15.50
C GLY A 22 3.36 -14.30 -15.08
N GLY A 23 3.68 -13.12 -15.60
CA GLY A 23 4.74 -12.29 -15.06
C GLY A 23 4.29 -11.84 -13.69
N THR A 24 4.94 -12.33 -12.64
CA THR A 24 4.94 -11.66 -11.35
C THR A 24 5.31 -10.22 -11.61
N ALA A 25 4.36 -9.30 -11.38
CA ALA A 25 4.67 -7.88 -11.33
C ALA A 25 5.91 -7.72 -10.42
N PRO A 26 6.91 -6.89 -10.79
CA PRO A 26 8.04 -6.67 -9.92
C PRO A 26 7.47 -6.15 -8.59
N ILE A 27 7.61 -6.95 -7.53
CA ILE A 27 7.35 -6.47 -6.18
C ILE A 27 8.28 -5.28 -6.04
N GLN A 28 7.73 -4.07 -5.99
CA GLN A 28 8.54 -2.88 -5.85
C GLN A 28 9.31 -3.00 -4.55
N GLN A 29 10.62 -3.08 -4.70
CA GLN A 29 11.52 -3.47 -3.62
C GLN A 29 11.58 -2.34 -2.60
N LEU A 30 11.47 -2.68 -1.31
CA LEU A 30 11.57 -1.72 -0.22
C LEU A 30 12.92 -0.94 -0.29
N PRO A 31 12.95 0.30 0.22
CA PRO A 31 14.19 1.07 0.32
C PRO A 31 15.32 0.27 1.00
N GLN A 32 16.56 0.45 0.52
CA GLN A 32 17.71 -0.30 1.01
C GLN A 32 17.86 -0.20 2.55
N GLY A 33 18.15 -1.32 3.20
CA GLY A 33 18.33 -1.40 4.65
C GLY A 33 17.04 -1.56 5.45
N TRP A 34 15.88 -1.45 4.80
CA TRP A 34 14.57 -1.70 5.40
C TRP A 34 14.07 -3.10 5.05
N THR A 35 13.52 -3.78 6.04
CA THR A 35 12.87 -5.08 5.88
C THR A 35 11.50 -5.07 6.56
N PRO A 36 10.54 -5.88 6.11
CA PRO A 36 9.25 -6.00 6.79
C PRO A 36 9.45 -6.34 8.27
N LEU A 37 8.64 -5.70 9.13
CA LEU A 37 8.60 -6.02 10.55
C LEU A 37 8.05 -7.45 10.70
N PRO A 38 8.73 -8.36 11.43
CA PRO A 38 8.23 -9.70 11.62
C PRO A 38 7.01 -9.70 12.54
N ALA A 39 6.07 -10.59 12.26
CA ALA A 39 4.94 -10.83 13.15
C ALA A 39 5.44 -11.31 14.53
N SER A 40 4.76 -10.86 15.57
CA SER A 40 5.00 -11.30 16.96
C SER A 40 3.67 -11.50 17.68
N ALA A 41 3.70 -12.10 18.86
CA ALA A 41 2.51 -12.24 19.70
C ALA A 41 1.85 -10.88 20.04
N ALA A 42 2.66 -9.81 20.12
CA ALA A 42 2.20 -8.46 20.41
C ALA A 42 1.82 -7.66 19.13
N ALA A 43 2.27 -8.11 17.95
CA ALA A 43 1.98 -7.50 16.67
C ALA A 43 1.71 -8.58 15.61
N PRO A 44 0.47 -9.11 15.53
CA PRO A 44 0.13 -10.16 14.58
C PRO A 44 0.19 -9.63 13.15
N GLU A 45 0.51 -10.51 12.19
CA GLU A 45 0.73 -10.19 10.78
C GLU A 45 -0.38 -9.35 10.14
N ALA A 46 -1.64 -9.61 10.51
CA ALA A 46 -2.82 -8.90 10.02
C ALA A 46 -2.85 -7.39 10.33
N GLY A 47 -1.97 -6.88 11.19
CA GLY A 47 -1.82 -5.45 11.47
C GLY A 47 -0.52 -4.83 10.94
N LEU A 48 0.33 -5.60 10.25
CA LEU A 48 1.64 -5.15 9.78
C LEU A 48 1.66 -4.75 8.31
N THR A 49 0.65 -5.18 7.55
CA THR A 49 0.47 -4.82 6.15
C THR A 49 -0.97 -4.39 5.93
N LEU A 50 -1.17 -3.43 5.04
CA LEU A 50 -2.47 -2.90 4.70
C LEU A 50 -2.49 -2.53 3.22
N SER A 51 -3.51 -2.97 2.48
CA SER A 51 -3.73 -2.51 1.11
C SER A 51 -4.84 -1.47 1.06
N GLY A 52 -4.68 -0.47 0.20
CA GLY A 52 -5.65 0.59 0.00
C GLY A 52 -5.26 1.49 -1.17
N GLN A 53 -6.20 2.34 -1.57
CA GLN A 53 -6.04 3.33 -2.62
C GLN A 53 -5.48 4.62 -2.02
N PHE A 54 -4.19 4.62 -1.66
CA PHE A 54 -3.58 5.73 -0.92
C PHE A 54 -3.22 6.91 -1.83
N GLN A 55 -2.53 6.64 -2.94
CA GLN A 55 -2.08 7.70 -3.85
C GLN A 55 -3.12 8.07 -4.90
N HIS A 56 -3.79 7.07 -5.47
CA HIS A 56 -4.74 7.24 -6.56
C HIS A 56 -5.93 6.28 -6.43
N GLN A 57 -7.13 6.78 -6.72
CA GLN A 57 -8.31 5.92 -6.85
C GLN A 57 -8.12 4.93 -8.02
N GLY A 58 -8.51 3.68 -7.80
CA GLY A 58 -8.40 2.58 -8.76
C GLY A 58 -7.08 1.78 -8.67
N ASN A 59 -6.06 2.28 -7.97
CA ASN A 59 -4.78 1.59 -7.78
C ASN A 59 -4.62 1.16 -6.33
N ALA A 60 -4.45 -0.14 -6.08
CA ALA A 60 -4.23 -0.67 -4.74
C ALA A 60 -2.74 -0.63 -4.38
N ASP A 61 -2.37 0.33 -3.55
CA ASP A 61 -1.06 0.41 -2.92
C ASP A 61 -0.96 -0.55 -1.73
N THR A 62 0.25 -0.78 -1.23
CA THR A 62 0.50 -1.57 -0.02
C THR A 62 1.33 -0.78 0.98
N ALA A 63 0.77 -0.55 2.16
CA ALA A 63 1.46 -0.02 3.31
C ALA A 63 2.03 -1.18 4.14
N VAL A 64 3.30 -1.07 4.54
CA VAL A 64 4.03 -2.13 5.27
C VAL A 64 4.80 -1.52 6.43
N LEU A 65 4.61 -2.06 7.62
CA LEU A 65 5.48 -1.77 8.76
C LEU A 65 6.84 -2.44 8.54
N VAL A 66 7.89 -1.64 8.68
CA VAL A 66 9.27 -2.03 8.38
C VAL A 66 10.20 -1.71 9.55
N GLN A 67 11.33 -2.39 9.58
CA GLN A 67 12.43 -2.14 10.51
C GLN A 67 13.73 -1.91 9.75
N ASN A 68 14.60 -1.07 10.32
CA ASN A 68 15.93 -0.83 9.80
C ASN A 68 16.98 -1.44 10.74
N GLY A 69 17.68 -2.46 10.22
CA GLY A 69 18.69 -3.21 10.99
C GLY A 69 19.90 -2.39 11.42
N GLN A 70 20.15 -1.20 10.85
CA GLN A 70 21.32 -0.38 11.14
C GLN A 70 21.11 0.71 12.20
N GLY A 71 19.97 0.75 12.89
CA GLY A 71 19.74 1.77 13.92
C GLY A 71 18.59 1.50 14.89
N GLY A 72 17.98 0.31 14.86
CA GLY A 72 16.82 -0.02 15.68
C GLY A 72 15.61 0.88 15.40
N ALA A 73 15.58 1.51 14.21
CA ALA A 73 14.48 2.36 13.78
C ALA A 73 13.39 1.52 13.12
N TYR A 74 12.15 1.95 13.28
CA TYR A 74 10.99 1.38 12.62
C TYR A 74 10.39 2.41 11.67
N GLY A 75 9.55 1.94 10.75
CA GLY A 75 8.94 2.83 9.79
C GLY A 75 7.70 2.25 9.15
N LEU A 76 7.04 3.11 8.39
CA LEU A 76 5.95 2.79 7.49
C LEU A 76 6.47 3.00 6.08
N ALA A 77 6.50 1.94 5.30
CA ALA A 77 6.76 1.99 3.88
C ALA A 77 5.45 1.97 3.11
N VAL A 78 5.37 2.71 2.01
CA VAL A 78 4.32 2.49 0.99
C VAL A 78 4.97 1.97 -0.27
N VAL A 79 4.40 0.89 -0.79
CA VAL A 79 4.74 0.24 -2.05
C VAL A 79 3.61 0.55 -3.03
N PRO A 80 3.85 1.38 -4.04
CA PRO A 80 2.84 1.67 -5.04
C PRO A 80 2.31 0.42 -5.76
N GLY A 81 1.01 0.40 -6.04
CA GLY A 81 0.35 -0.70 -6.75
C GLY A 81 0.75 -0.82 -8.21
N THR A 82 1.25 0.27 -8.80
CA THR A 82 1.67 0.32 -10.19
C THR A 82 3.07 0.96 -10.34
N PRO A 83 3.90 0.50 -11.31
CA PRO A 83 5.19 1.11 -11.57
C PRO A 83 5.15 2.60 -11.97
N ALA A 84 4.02 3.07 -12.50
CA ALA A 84 3.84 4.46 -12.90
C ALA A 84 3.78 5.41 -11.71
N ASP A 85 3.37 4.91 -10.54
CA ASP A 85 3.17 5.68 -9.32
C ASP A 85 4.47 5.86 -8.51
N GLY A 86 5.62 5.47 -9.07
CA GLY A 86 6.94 5.66 -8.47
C GLY A 86 7.45 4.42 -7.74
N ALA A 87 8.50 4.57 -6.93
CA ALA A 87 9.12 3.47 -6.19
C ALA A 87 8.59 3.38 -4.75
N ALA A 88 8.81 2.24 -4.09
CA ALA A 88 8.51 2.12 -2.66
C ALA A 88 9.30 3.16 -1.85
N SER A 89 8.65 3.77 -0.86
CA SER A 89 9.24 4.85 -0.06
C SER A 89 8.90 4.71 1.42
N ILE A 90 9.79 5.19 2.30
CA ILE A 90 9.50 5.33 3.73
C ILE A 90 8.75 6.64 3.93
N VAL A 91 7.49 6.54 4.34
CA VAL A 91 6.61 7.70 4.52
C VAL A 91 6.58 8.19 5.97
N LYS A 92 6.96 7.33 6.91
CA LYS A 92 7.15 7.69 8.32
C LYS A 92 8.22 6.82 8.98
N THR A 93 8.99 7.41 9.90
CA THR A 93 9.89 6.68 10.80
C THR A 93 9.51 6.92 12.26
N PHE A 94 9.69 5.91 13.10
CA PHE A 94 9.39 5.96 14.54
C PHE A 94 10.34 5.03 15.32
N LYS A 95 10.27 5.11 16.65
CA LYS A 95 11.11 4.34 17.59
C LYS A 95 10.24 3.77 18.71
N ASP A 96 10.82 2.82 19.44
CA ASP A 96 10.26 2.24 20.66
C ASP A 96 8.82 1.67 20.53
N ILE A 97 8.73 0.46 19.97
CA ILE A 97 7.46 -0.23 19.73
C ILE A 97 7.12 -1.28 20.80
N HIS A 98 7.96 -1.45 21.83
CA HIS A 98 7.82 -2.56 22.76
C HIS A 98 6.63 -2.39 23.69
N ALA A 99 6.40 -1.18 24.18
CA ALA A 99 5.26 -0.88 25.05
C ALA A 99 3.93 -0.93 24.28
N ASN A 100 3.92 -0.38 23.07
CA ASN A 100 2.73 -0.27 22.22
C ASN A 100 3.09 -0.64 20.78
N PRO A 101 2.89 -1.91 20.39
CA PRO A 101 3.23 -2.35 19.05
C PRO A 101 2.36 -1.63 17.98
N PRO A 102 2.97 -1.17 16.88
CA PRO A 102 2.26 -0.47 15.82
C PRO A 102 1.28 -1.40 15.10
N ARG A 103 0.13 -0.86 14.73
CA ARG A 103 -0.86 -1.53 13.89
C ARG A 103 -1.36 -0.57 12.82
N LEU A 104 -1.56 -1.11 11.62
CA LEU A 104 -2.15 -0.39 10.50
C LEU A 104 -3.67 -0.57 10.49
N SER A 105 -4.38 0.51 10.11
CA SER A 105 -5.81 0.50 9.84
C SER A 105 -6.13 1.33 8.60
N LEU A 106 -7.24 1.00 7.93
CA LEU A 106 -7.71 1.75 6.77
C LEU A 106 -8.58 2.91 7.24
N ILE A 107 -8.30 4.10 6.72
CA ILE A 107 -9.10 5.30 6.93
C ILE A 107 -9.76 5.65 5.60
N HIS A 108 -11.07 5.79 5.59
CA HIS A 108 -11.83 6.04 4.37
C HIS A 108 -11.72 7.52 3.93
N PRO A 109 -11.93 7.81 2.63
CA PRO A 109 -12.06 9.20 2.19
C PRO A 109 -13.19 9.91 2.94
N GLY A 110 -13.02 11.21 3.18
CA GLY A 110 -14.04 11.99 3.87
C GLY A 110 -13.52 13.27 4.50
N SER A 111 -14.43 13.98 5.15
CA SER A 111 -14.10 15.17 5.94
C SER A 111 -13.99 14.79 7.41
N TYR A 112 -12.82 15.07 7.98
CA TYR A 112 -12.46 14.79 9.37
C TYR A 112 -12.36 16.11 10.13
N GLN A 113 -12.88 16.12 11.36
CA GLN A 113 -12.83 17.27 12.26
C GLN A 113 -11.94 16.92 13.46
N PRO A 114 -10.62 17.08 13.35
CA PRO A 114 -9.71 16.72 14.44
C PRO A 114 -9.83 17.71 15.61
N VAL A 115 -9.55 17.21 16.81
CA VAL A 115 -9.39 18.01 18.02
C VAL A 115 -7.92 18.38 18.15
N CYS A 116 -7.64 19.67 18.26
CA CYS A 116 -6.29 20.17 18.48
C CYS A 116 -5.93 20.02 19.96
N HIS A 117 -4.64 19.84 20.28
CA HIS A 117 -4.15 19.64 21.66
C HIS A 117 -4.57 20.73 22.67
N SER A 118 -4.94 21.92 22.19
CA SER A 118 -5.53 23.00 23.02
C SER A 118 -6.98 22.74 23.46
N GLY A 119 -7.61 21.64 23.01
CA GLY A 119 -9.03 21.35 23.18
C GLY A 119 -9.92 22.11 22.19
N GLU A 120 -9.33 22.88 21.27
CA GLU A 120 -10.06 23.62 20.23
C GLU A 120 -10.24 22.77 18.97
N SER A 121 -11.24 23.12 18.15
CA SER A 121 -11.41 22.52 16.83
C SER A 121 -10.32 23.01 15.87
N CYS A 122 -9.61 22.09 15.21
CA CYS A 122 -8.72 22.49 14.11
C CYS A 122 -9.52 22.77 12.83
N ALA A 123 -8.85 23.25 11.77
CA ALA A 123 -9.48 23.29 10.46
C ALA A 123 -9.93 21.88 10.02
N PRO A 124 -11.11 21.73 9.40
CA PRO A 124 -11.54 20.45 8.84
C PRO A 124 -10.52 19.95 7.82
N LEU A 125 -10.17 18.67 7.88
CA LEU A 125 -9.35 18.01 6.89
C LEU A 125 -10.23 17.22 5.93
N SER A 126 -10.08 17.45 4.64
CA SER A 126 -10.70 16.62 3.61
C SER A 126 -9.66 15.70 3.01
N ILE A 127 -9.91 14.40 3.10
CA ILE A 127 -9.08 13.35 2.53
C ILE A 127 -9.80 12.78 1.31
N ALA A 128 -9.18 12.90 0.13
CA ALA A 128 -9.77 12.49 -1.14
C ALA A 128 -9.66 10.97 -1.43
N ASN A 129 -8.66 10.34 -0.84
CA ASN A 129 -8.29 8.94 -1.05
C ASN A 129 -8.40 8.14 0.26
N GLU A 130 -8.19 6.82 0.19
CA GLU A 130 -7.98 6.06 1.42
C GLU A 130 -6.68 6.53 2.08
N SER A 131 -6.61 6.42 3.40
CA SER A 131 -5.45 6.83 4.20
C SER A 131 -5.06 5.73 5.16
N ILE A 132 -3.85 5.84 5.70
CA ILE A 132 -3.27 4.84 6.59
C ILE A 132 -3.41 5.37 8.01
N GLY A 133 -4.15 4.65 8.85
CA GLY A 133 -4.06 4.82 10.29
C GLY A 133 -2.86 4.05 10.83
N LEU A 134 -1.96 4.73 11.54
CA LEU A 134 -0.87 4.12 12.28
C LEU A 134 -1.12 4.29 13.77
N CYS A 135 -1.45 3.19 14.44
CA CYS A 135 -1.82 3.21 15.85
C CYS A 135 -0.77 2.52 16.72
N PHE A 136 -0.39 3.18 17.82
CA PHE A 136 0.47 2.65 18.89
C PHE A 136 -0.40 2.41 20.13
N GLY A 137 -1.20 1.34 20.09
CA GLY A 137 -2.25 1.08 21.08
C GLY A 137 -3.57 1.77 20.72
N GLU A 138 -4.53 1.81 21.67
CA GLU A 138 -5.89 2.32 21.42
C GLU A 138 -6.00 3.85 21.44
N ALA A 139 -5.11 4.53 22.17
CA ALA A 139 -5.23 5.96 22.47
C ALA A 139 -4.30 6.87 21.63
N SER A 140 -3.49 6.30 20.74
CA SER A 140 -2.54 7.06 19.92
C SER A 140 -2.58 6.54 18.50
N CYS A 141 -3.34 7.21 17.65
CA CYS A 141 -3.40 6.94 16.22
C CYS A 141 -3.03 8.20 15.43
N GLU A 142 -2.24 7.99 14.40
CA GLU A 142 -1.90 9.00 13.42
C GLU A 142 -2.56 8.64 12.09
N ILE A 143 -2.94 9.66 11.33
CA ILE A 143 -3.42 9.53 9.96
C ILE A 143 -2.29 9.93 9.02
N ILE A 144 -1.85 9.00 8.19
CA ILE A 144 -0.95 9.27 7.07
C ILE A 144 -1.79 9.31 5.78
N TYR A 145 -1.84 10.47 5.13
CA TYR A 145 -2.66 10.71 3.94
C TYR A 145 -1.81 11.28 2.79
N PHE A 146 -2.23 11.04 1.55
CA PHE A 146 -1.55 11.56 0.36
C PHE A 146 -2.25 12.80 -0.17
N ALA A 147 -1.52 13.91 -0.30
CA ALA A 147 -2.01 15.16 -0.87
C ALA A 147 -0.85 15.93 -1.52
N ASP A 148 -1.13 16.73 -2.55
CA ASP A 148 -0.14 17.57 -3.22
C ASP A 148 1.13 16.82 -3.69
N GLY A 149 0.98 15.54 -4.04
CA GLY A 149 2.08 14.68 -4.50
C GLY A 149 2.99 14.14 -3.41
N ALA A 150 2.61 14.24 -2.13
CA ALA A 150 3.39 13.76 -1.01
C ALA A 150 2.51 13.15 0.11
N TYR A 151 3.13 12.37 1.00
CA TYR A 151 2.50 11.90 2.22
C TYR A 151 2.62 12.94 3.33
N HIS A 152 1.53 13.14 4.05
CA HIS A 152 1.38 14.04 5.17
C HIS A 152 0.90 13.29 6.39
N GLU A 153 1.21 13.83 7.56
CA GLU A 153 0.85 13.24 8.85
C GLU A 153 -0.09 14.17 9.63
N MET A 154 -1.09 13.57 10.26
CA MET A 154 -1.94 14.22 11.25
C MET A 154 -2.01 13.36 12.50
N HIS A 155 -1.81 13.98 13.66
CA HIS A 155 -2.10 13.34 14.94
C HIS A 155 -3.58 13.46 15.25
N VAL A 156 -4.22 12.35 15.59
CA VAL A 156 -5.59 12.35 16.13
C VAL A 156 -5.46 12.05 17.61
N THR A 157 -5.48 13.11 18.41
CA THR A 157 -5.66 13.00 19.85
C THR A 157 -7.14 13.11 20.16
N ASP A 158 -7.66 12.20 20.99
CA ASP A 158 -8.90 12.44 21.75
C ASP A 158 -8.68 13.58 22.76
#